data_AF-A0A2M7QFG4-F1
#
_entry.id   AF-A0A2M7QFG4-F1
#
_cell.length_a   1.000
_cell.length_b   1.000
_cell.length_c   1.000
_cell.angle_alpha   90.00
_cell.angle_beta   90.00
_cell.angle_gamma   90.00
#
_symmetry.space_group_name_H-M   'P 1'
#
loop_
_entity.id
_entity.type
_entity.pdbx_description
1 polymer ?
#
loop_
_entity_poly.entity_id
_entity_poly.type
_entity_poly.pdbx_seq_one_letter_code
_entity_poly.pdbx_strand_id
1 'polypeptide(L)' 'NKRKSGRKIYYLPNCAQYKFVKVEKDLGEQWFCTEKEAKEAGYIKAETCK' A
#
# COMPACT_ATOMS: atom_id res chain seq x y z
N ASN A 1 18.66 -2.14 -11.10
CA ASN A 1 17.54 -2.98 -10.62
C ASN A 1 16.48 -2.13 -9.91
N LYS A 2 15.61 -1.45 -10.67
CA LYS A 2 14.54 -0.60 -10.11
C LYS A 2 13.25 -1.42 -10.25
N ARG A 3 12.76 -2.03 -9.17
CA ARG A 3 11.46 -2.72 -9.20
C ARG A 3 10.39 -1.65 -9.46
N LYS A 4 10.05 -1.43 -10.74
CA LYS A 4 8.90 -0.62 -11.17
C LYS A 4 7.64 -1.48 -11.01
N SER A 5 7.28 -1.82 -9.78
CA SER A 5 5.88 -2.09 -9.44
C SER A 5 5.17 -0.73 -9.44
N GLY A 6 4.90 -0.18 -10.62
CA GLY A 6 4.46 1.20 -10.82
C GLY A 6 3.10 1.56 -10.22
N ARG A 7 2.46 0.67 -9.46
CA ARG A 7 1.20 0.93 -8.77
C ARG A 7 1.45 0.96 -7.28
N LYS A 8 1.44 2.16 -6.72
CA LYS A 8 1.35 2.41 -5.29
C LYS A 8 -0.04 1.96 -4.83
N ILE A 9 -0.14 0.81 -4.18
CA ILE A 9 -1.40 0.28 -3.66
C ILE A 9 -1.38 0.24 -2.14
N TYR A 10 -2.53 0.51 -1.51
CA TYR A 10 -2.69 0.36 -0.07
C TYR A 10 -3.63 -0.79 0.24
N TYR A 11 -3.37 -1.44 1.38
CA TYR A 11 -4.20 -2.50 1.94
C TYR A 11 -4.84 -1.98 3.23
N LEU A 12 -6.09 -2.37 3.46
CA LEU A 12 -6.79 -2.10 4.71
C LEU A 12 -6.62 -3.27 5.68
N PRO A 13 -6.71 -3.05 7.00
CA PRO A 13 -6.57 -4.09 8.01
C PRO A 13 -7.63 -5.21 7.91
N ASN A 14 -8.75 -4.97 7.21
CA ASN A 14 -9.76 -5.99 6.93
C ASN A 14 -9.36 -6.94 5.78
N CYS A 15 -8.28 -6.68 5.05
CA CYS A 15 -7.88 -7.46 3.88
C CYS A 15 -6.87 -8.54 4.25
N ALA A 16 -7.04 -9.73 3.67
CA ALA A 16 -6.16 -10.88 3.94
C ALA A 16 -4.67 -10.55 3.67
N GLN A 17 -4.41 -9.80 2.60
CA GLN A 17 -3.07 -9.39 2.18
C GLN A 17 -2.39 -8.42 3.18
N TYR A 18 -3.16 -7.67 3.99
CA TYR A 18 -2.60 -6.73 4.98
C TYR A 18 -1.70 -7.43 6.00
N LYS A 19 -1.98 -8.70 6.30
CA LYS A 19 -1.17 -9.50 7.24
C LYS A 19 0.16 -9.98 6.67
N PHE A 20 0.27 -10.04 5.35
CA PHE A 20 1.44 -10.59 4.64
C PHE A 20 2.23 -9.52 3.89
N VAL A 21 1.65 -8.33 3.67
CA VAL A 21 2.34 -7.22 3.01
C VAL A 21 3.50 -6.75 3.88
N LYS A 22 4.67 -6.67 3.27
CA LYS A 22 5.87 -6.13 3.91
C LYS A 22 6.10 -4.73 3.36
N VAL A 23 6.11 -3.74 4.25
CA VAL A 23 6.34 -2.34 3.90
C VAL A 23 7.85 -2.08 3.90
N GLU A 24 8.42 -1.90 2.71
CA GLU A 24 9.82 -1.56 2.45
C GLU A 24 10.01 -0.04 2.51
N LYS A 25 10.30 0.48 3.71
CA LYS A 25 10.54 1.91 3.94
C LYS A 25 11.67 2.46 3.08
N ASP A 26 12.68 1.65 2.77
CA ASP A 26 13.82 2.00 1.91
C ASP A 26 13.41 2.30 0.46
N LEU A 27 12.25 1.79 0.02
CA LEU A 27 11.68 2.06 -1.30
C LEU A 27 10.66 3.22 -1.27
N GLY A 28 10.44 3.85 -0.11
CA GLY A 28 9.47 4.92 0.08
C GLY A 28 8.04 4.43 0.38
N GLU A 29 7.88 3.14 0.67
CA GLU A 29 6.62 2.60 1.18
C GLU A 29 6.42 3.00 2.65
N GLN A 30 5.18 3.27 3.05
CA GLN A 30 4.89 3.72 4.41
C GLN A 30 3.51 3.25 4.86
N TRP A 31 3.33 3.24 6.17
CA TRP A 31 2.03 2.98 6.80
C TRP A 31 1.27 4.29 6.92
N PHE A 32 -0.02 4.25 6.57
CA PHE A 32 -0.93 5.36 6.70
C PHE A 32 -1.95 5.05 7.79
N CYS A 33 -2.38 6.07 8.54
CA CYS A 33 -3.42 5.90 9.56
C CYS A 33 -4.80 5.78 8.91
N THR A 34 -5.02 6.44 7.77
CA THR A 34 -6.29 6.46 7.05
C THR A 34 -6.14 6.22 5.55
N GLU A 35 -7.21 5.73 4.92
CA GLU A 35 -7.27 5.63 3.44
C GLU A 35 -7.12 6.98 2.77
N LYS A 36 -7.53 8.06 3.46
CA LYS A 36 -7.46 9.41 2.95
C LYS A 36 -6.00 9.83 2.78
N GLU A 37 -5.16 9.64 3.79
CA GLU A 37 -3.72 9.92 3.70
C GLU A 37 -3.04 9.08 2.62
N ALA A 38 -3.40 7.79 2.51
CA ALA A 38 -2.89 6.93 1.45
C ALA A 38 -3.25 7.46 0.05
N LYS A 39 -4.50 7.88 -0.15
CA LYS A 39 -4.97 8.49 -1.41
C LYS A 39 -4.29 9.83 -1.69
N GLU A 40 -4.11 10.68 -0.67
CA GLU A 40 -3.40 11.96 -0.79
C GLU A 40 -1.93 11.75 -1.17
N ALA A 41 -1.30 10.69 -0.67
CA ALA A 41 0.05 10.26 -1.07
C ALA A 41 0.11 9.58 -2.46
N GLY A 42 -1.03 9.43 -3.15
CA GLY A 42 -1.15 8.83 -4.47
C GLY A 42 -1.18 7.30 -4.49
N TYR A 43 -1.52 6.66 -3.36
CA TYR A 43 -1.78 5.22 -3.30
C TYR A 43 -3.25 4.95 -3.64
N ILE A 44 -3.50 3.87 -4.38
CA ILE A 44 -4.85 3.41 -4.74
C ILE A 44 -5.21 2.16 -3.95
N LYS A 45 -6.51 1.91 -3.72
CA LYS A 45 -6.95 0.71 -3.00
C LYS A 45 -6.57 -0.53 -3.80
N ALA A 46 -5.96 -1.52 -3.15
CA ALA A 46 -5.67 -2.79 -3.81
C ALA A 46 -6.98 -3.48 -4.24
N GLU A 47 -7.10 -3.90 -5.49
CA GLU A 47 -8.30 -4.59 -6.01
C GLU A 47 -8.51 -5.97 -5.34
N THR A 48 -7.44 -6.55 -4.80
CA THR A 48 -7.46 -7.80 -4.03
C THR A 48 -8.03 -7.62 -2.61
N CYS A 49 -8.33 -6.39 -2.20
CA CYS A 49 -8.86 -6.02 -0.90
C CYS A 49 -10.40 -5.90 -1.00
N LYS A 50 -11.08 -7.05 -0.92
CA LYS A 50 -12.55 -7.18 -0.92
C LYS A 50 -13.10 -7.33 0.48
#